data_AF-B5W9U8-F1
#
_entry.id   AF-B5W9U8-F1
#
_cell.length_a   1.000
_cell.length_b   1.000
_cell.length_c   1.000
_cell.angle_alpha   90.00
_cell.angle_beta   90.00
_cell.angle_gamma   90.00
#
_symmetry.space_group_name_H-M   'P 1'
#
loop_
_entity.id
_entity.type
_entity.pdbx_description
1 polymer ?
#
loop_
_entity_poly.entity_id
_entity_poly.type
_entity_poly.pdbx_seq_one_letter_code
_entity_poly.pdbx_strand_id
1 'polypeptide(L)'
;MTSEEYAGNQFELSELSDIEDINLGKISSRLEMFWRDMNNCTNYAQTKRGLQKRKQDIANYRLSIDVIATHSMIYKTSIDNSIKAFNRYWELAEDKIFTVSSGTEQFLDSFITQSIENKTKQNEQAIKAGCPELIEAVTDIDPKMLKIAIETAKNDGYLDSRVTVNELTNLMKNRGYNMMNVNGKNLWKQII
;
A
#
# COMPACT_ATOMS: atom_id res chain seq x y z
N MET A 1 32.23 -16.51 14.63
CA MET A 1 31.55 -15.44 13.88
C MET A 1 31.10 -14.39 14.88
N THR A 2 31.71 -13.22 14.81
CA THR A 2 31.49 -12.06 15.68
C THR A 2 30.33 -11.20 15.15
N SER A 3 29.77 -10.37 16.03
CA SER A 3 28.57 -9.53 15.86
C SER A 3 28.61 -8.46 14.76
N GLU A 4 29.63 -8.45 13.91
CA GLU A 4 29.85 -7.40 12.90
C GLU A 4 29.22 -7.71 11.54
N GLU A 5 28.88 -8.97 11.24
CA GLU A 5 28.21 -9.35 9.97
C GLU A 5 26.76 -8.83 9.84
N TYR A 6 26.17 -8.27 10.90
CA TYR A 6 24.83 -7.69 10.87
C TYR A 6 24.79 -6.17 10.67
N ALA A 7 25.94 -5.48 10.66
CA ALA A 7 25.99 -4.02 10.61
C ALA A 7 25.97 -3.41 9.19
N GLY A 8 25.89 -4.23 8.14
CA GLY A 8 26.26 -3.81 6.78
C GLY A 8 25.21 -3.86 5.68
N ASN A 9 23.94 -4.20 5.93
CA ASN A 9 22.95 -4.22 4.84
C ASN A 9 22.18 -2.90 4.79
N GLN A 10 22.82 -1.87 4.26
CA GLN A 10 22.10 -0.76 3.65
C GLN A 10 21.42 -1.29 2.39
N PHE A 11 20.17 -1.72 2.49
CA PHE A 11 19.37 -2.05 1.31
C PHE A 11 19.08 -0.77 0.54
N GLU A 12 19.71 -0.62 -0.63
CA GLU A 12 19.31 0.40 -1.60
C GLU A 12 18.01 -0.05 -2.29
N LEU A 13 17.05 0.85 -2.43
CA LEU A 13 15.73 0.57 -3.02
C LEU A 13 15.78 -0.03 -4.45
N SER A 14 16.90 0.16 -5.16
CA SER A 14 17.17 -0.43 -6.48
C SER A 14 17.40 -1.94 -6.47
N GLU A 15 17.63 -2.56 -5.31
CA GLU A 15 17.88 -4.01 -5.17
C GLU A 15 16.58 -4.83 -5.05
N LEU A 16 15.41 -4.18 -4.92
CA LEU A 16 14.12 -4.88 -4.82
C LEU A 16 13.66 -5.55 -6.13
N SER A 17 14.22 -5.16 -7.28
CA SER A 17 14.00 -5.85 -8.56
C SER A 17 14.83 -7.13 -8.71
N ASP A 18 15.85 -7.32 -7.86
CA ASP A 18 16.71 -8.52 -7.81
C ASP A 18 16.24 -9.50 -6.72
N ILE A 19 14.94 -9.50 -6.40
CA ILE A 19 14.33 -10.64 -5.71
C ILE A 19 14.23 -11.78 -6.75
N GLU A 20 15.38 -12.31 -7.17
CA GLU A 20 15.44 -13.65 -7.72
C GLU A 20 14.72 -14.57 -6.76
N ASP A 21 13.82 -15.38 -7.33
CA ASP A 21 13.06 -16.45 -6.68
C ASP A 21 13.55 -16.75 -5.27
N ILE A 22 12.75 -16.37 -4.25
CA ILE A 22 12.97 -16.84 -2.88
C ILE A 22 12.85 -18.36 -2.93
N ASN A 23 13.98 -19.03 -3.17
CA ASN A 23 14.07 -20.47 -3.28
C ASN A 23 14.04 -21.01 -1.87
N LEU A 24 12.83 -21.33 -1.40
CA LEU A 24 12.59 -21.99 -0.11
C LEU A 24 13.24 -23.39 -0.03
N GLY A 25 13.77 -23.93 -1.14
CA GLY A 25 14.61 -25.13 -1.14
C GLY A 25 15.96 -24.94 -0.41
N LYS A 26 16.32 -23.70 -0.07
CA LYS A 26 17.42 -23.35 0.82
C LYS A 26 16.94 -22.74 2.15
N ILE A 27 15.85 -23.25 2.75
CA ILE A 27 15.65 -23.04 4.20
C ILE A 27 16.98 -23.40 4.87
N SER A 28 17.60 -22.42 5.56
CA SER A 28 18.96 -22.63 6.06
C SER A 28 19.01 -23.91 6.88
N SER A 29 20.07 -24.71 6.74
CA SER A 29 20.24 -25.96 7.50
C SER A 29 20.04 -25.75 9.01
N ARG A 30 20.30 -24.54 9.53
CA ARG A 30 19.99 -24.13 10.90
C ARG A 30 18.50 -24.13 11.24
N LEU A 31 17.64 -23.66 10.35
CA LEU A 31 16.18 -23.69 10.52
C LEU A 31 15.67 -25.14 10.50
N GLU A 32 16.20 -25.97 9.60
CA GLU A 32 15.83 -27.38 9.56
C GLU A 32 16.27 -28.13 10.83
N MET A 33 17.52 -27.92 11.27
CA MET A 33 18.04 -28.48 12.52
C MET A 33 17.26 -27.99 13.74
N PHE A 34 16.83 -26.72 13.75
CA PHE A 34 16.02 -26.15 14.81
C PHE A 34 14.70 -26.89 14.98
N TRP A 35 13.99 -27.17 13.88
CA TRP A 35 12.70 -27.88 13.92
C TRP A 35 12.81 -29.39 14.15
N ARG A 36 13.98 -29.99 13.93
CA ARG A 36 14.23 -31.41 14.26
C ARG A 36 14.42 -31.64 15.77
N ASP A 37 14.65 -30.58 16.55
CA ASP A 37 14.76 -30.66 18.01
C ASP A 37 13.39 -30.50 18.69
N MET A 38 12.95 -31.54 19.39
CA MET A 38 11.66 -31.58 20.08
C MET A 38 11.53 -30.53 21.19
N ASN A 39 12.63 -30.14 21.84
CA ASN A 39 12.63 -29.08 22.84
C ASN A 39 12.38 -27.73 22.20
N ASN A 40 12.98 -27.47 21.03
CA ASN A 40 12.71 -26.25 20.27
C ASN A 40 11.25 -26.19 19.82
N CYS A 41 10.70 -27.30 19.32
CA CYS A 41 9.27 -27.38 18.98
C CYS A 41 8.35 -27.10 20.17
N THR A 42 8.69 -27.64 21.35
CA THR A 42 7.92 -27.42 22.58
C THR A 42 7.99 -25.96 23.02
N ASN A 43 9.19 -25.39 23.06
CA ASN A 43 9.44 -24.00 23.42
C ASN A 43 8.77 -23.04 22.42
N TYR A 44 8.71 -23.41 21.13
CA TYR A 44 7.98 -22.67 20.11
C TYR A 44 6.49 -22.64 20.37
N ALA A 45 5.89 -23.81 20.61
CA ALA A 45 4.47 -23.90 20.91
C ALA A 45 4.11 -23.09 22.18
N GLN A 46 4.95 -23.13 23.21
CA GLN A 46 4.77 -22.33 24.42
C GLN A 46 4.90 -20.83 24.15
N THR A 47 5.92 -20.42 23.39
CA THR A 47 6.14 -19.03 22.99
C THR A 47 4.95 -18.49 22.20
N LYS A 48 4.46 -19.25 21.21
CA LYS A 48 3.28 -18.91 20.41
C LYS A 48 2.02 -18.75 21.27
N ARG A 49 1.79 -19.65 22.24
CA ARG A 49 0.69 -19.52 23.22
C ARG A 49 0.85 -18.28 24.11
N GLY A 50 2.09 -17.92 24.46
CA GLY A 50 2.39 -16.67 25.17
C GLY A 50 1.98 -15.44 24.36
N LEU A 51 2.37 -15.40 23.08
CA LEU A 51 2.03 -14.32 22.15
C LEU A 51 0.53 -14.19 21.90
N GLN A 52 -0.23 -15.30 21.89
CA GLN A 52 -1.70 -15.27 21.78
C GLN A 52 -2.35 -14.40 22.87
N LYS A 53 -1.79 -14.39 24.08
CA LYS A 53 -2.28 -13.56 25.21
C LYS A 53 -1.91 -12.09 25.06
N ARG A 54 -1.03 -11.76 24.11
CA ARG A 54 -0.52 -10.41 23.81
C ARG A 54 -0.91 -9.92 22.42
N LYS A 55 -1.97 -10.49 21.84
CA LYS A 55 -2.42 -10.16 20.46
C LYS A 55 -2.63 -8.66 20.23
N GLN A 56 -3.05 -7.93 21.26
CA GLN A 56 -3.29 -6.49 21.20
C GLN A 56 -2.00 -5.66 21.10
N ASP A 57 -0.86 -6.23 21.47
CA ASP A 57 0.44 -5.55 21.41
C ASP A 57 1.12 -5.73 20.05
N ILE A 58 0.53 -6.50 19.12
CA ILE A 58 1.18 -6.99 17.91
C ILE A 58 0.42 -6.50 16.66
N ALA A 59 1.08 -5.66 15.86
CA ALA A 59 0.58 -5.21 14.58
C ALA A 59 0.40 -6.40 13.62
N ASN A 60 -0.72 -6.43 12.90
CA ASN A 60 -1.07 -7.51 11.96
C ASN A 60 -0.87 -8.92 12.54
N TYR A 61 -1.28 -9.11 13.80
CA TYR A 61 -1.04 -10.30 14.61
C TYR A 61 -1.09 -11.66 13.87
N ARG A 62 -2.11 -11.88 13.04
CA ARG A 62 -2.26 -13.16 12.30
C ARG A 62 -1.08 -13.47 11.38
N LEU A 63 -0.49 -12.44 10.78
CA LEU A 63 0.67 -12.54 9.90
C LEU A 63 1.98 -12.50 10.69
N SER A 64 1.99 -11.83 11.85
CA SER A 64 3.20 -11.58 12.62
C SER A 64 3.55 -12.67 13.63
N ILE A 65 2.58 -13.42 14.15
CA ILE A 65 2.78 -14.29 15.32
C ILE A 65 3.87 -15.35 15.11
N ASP A 66 3.83 -16.08 13.99
CA ASP A 66 4.78 -17.16 13.71
C ASP A 66 6.19 -16.60 13.48
N VAL A 67 6.28 -15.41 12.86
CA VAL A 67 7.57 -14.75 12.59
C VAL A 67 8.18 -14.22 13.90
N ILE A 68 7.40 -13.57 14.76
CA ILE A 68 7.85 -13.09 16.07
C ILE A 68 8.32 -14.25 16.96
N ALA A 69 7.53 -15.34 17.01
CA ALA A 69 7.90 -16.52 17.78
C ALA A 69 9.23 -17.10 17.29
N THR A 70 9.36 -17.30 15.98
CA THR A 70 10.57 -17.84 15.35
C THR A 70 11.78 -16.92 15.57
N HIS A 71 11.61 -15.61 15.37
CA HIS A 71 12.66 -14.60 15.59
C HIS A 71 13.17 -14.63 17.04
N SER A 72 12.26 -14.63 18.02
CA SER A 72 12.64 -14.65 19.43
C SER A 72 13.47 -15.88 19.80
N MET A 73 13.17 -17.03 19.19
CA MET A 73 13.84 -18.28 19.51
C MET A 73 15.15 -18.49 18.77
N ILE A 74 15.20 -18.21 17.47
CA ILE A 74 16.41 -18.38 16.66
C ILE A 74 17.49 -17.40 17.12
N TYR A 75 17.11 -16.14 17.34
CA TYR A 75 18.04 -15.08 17.73
C TYR A 75 18.17 -14.94 19.25
N LYS A 76 17.45 -15.74 20.03
CA LYS A 76 17.40 -15.67 21.51
C LYS A 76 17.08 -14.25 22.02
N THR A 77 16.26 -13.54 21.27
CA THR A 77 15.82 -12.17 21.57
C THR A 77 14.62 -12.22 22.50
N SER A 78 14.50 -11.26 23.42
CA SER A 78 13.30 -11.18 24.28
C SER A 78 12.03 -11.01 23.42
N ILE A 79 10.91 -11.49 23.95
CA ILE A 79 9.61 -11.37 23.28
C ILE A 79 9.25 -9.90 23.05
N ASP A 80 9.50 -9.03 24.04
CA ASP A 80 9.23 -7.59 23.90
C ASP A 80 10.04 -6.95 22.77
N ASN A 81 11.33 -7.28 22.67
CA ASN A 81 12.17 -6.75 21.60
C ASN A 81 11.75 -7.30 20.23
N SER A 82 11.32 -8.56 20.17
CA SER A 82 10.82 -9.16 18.92
C SER A 82 9.50 -8.53 18.48
N ILE A 83 8.56 -8.29 19.40
CA ILE A 83 7.31 -7.56 19.11
C ILE A 83 7.63 -6.14 18.63
N LYS A 84 8.50 -5.42 19.33
CA LYS A 84 8.88 -4.05 18.97
C LYS A 84 9.50 -3.98 17.57
N ALA A 85 10.40 -4.90 17.25
CA ALA A 85 11.04 -4.95 15.93
C ALA A 85 10.01 -5.19 14.81
N PHE A 86 9.08 -6.14 15.00
CA PHE A 86 8.06 -6.44 14.00
C PHE A 86 6.98 -5.36 13.88
N ASN A 87 6.60 -4.70 14.97
CA ASN A 87 5.70 -3.55 14.89
C ASN A 87 6.35 -2.41 14.12
N ARG A 88 7.64 -2.12 14.36
CA ARG A 88 8.38 -1.12 13.60
C ARG A 88 8.48 -1.48 12.12
N TYR A 89 8.64 -2.76 11.78
CA TYR A 89 8.57 -3.21 10.39
C TYR A 89 7.22 -2.89 9.77
N TRP A 90 6.10 -3.18 10.46
CA TRP A 90 4.77 -2.88 9.94
C TRP A 90 4.52 -1.37 9.81
N GLU A 91 4.97 -0.57 10.77
CA GLU A 91 4.93 0.90 10.67
C GLU A 91 5.68 1.38 9.41
N LEU A 92 6.88 0.86 9.16
CA LEU A 92 7.64 1.19 7.96
C LEU A 92 6.98 0.69 6.67
N ALA A 93 6.40 -0.51 6.69
CA ALA A 93 5.70 -1.06 5.54
C ALA A 93 4.43 -0.25 5.25
N GLU A 94 3.68 0.15 6.27
CA GLU A 94 2.53 1.05 6.12
C GLU A 94 2.95 2.42 5.58
N ASP A 95 4.06 2.98 6.07
CA ASP A 95 4.56 4.30 5.65
C ASP A 95 5.18 4.32 4.26
N LYS A 96 5.85 3.23 3.84
CA LYS A 96 6.68 3.21 2.62
C LYS A 96 6.20 2.29 1.51
N ILE A 97 5.43 1.26 1.84
CA ILE A 97 5.04 0.20 0.91
C ILE A 97 3.53 0.21 0.66
N PHE A 98 2.74 0.38 1.72
CA PHE A 98 1.28 0.39 1.64
C PHE A 98 0.67 1.80 1.63
N THR A 99 1.47 2.85 1.83
CA THR A 99 1.07 4.19 1.41
C THR A 99 0.82 4.17 -0.09
N VAL A 100 -0.21 4.93 -0.50
CA VAL A 100 -0.59 5.14 -1.90
C VAL A 100 0.66 5.19 -2.77
N SER A 101 0.84 4.18 -3.62
CA SER A 101 2.00 4.14 -4.50
C SER A 101 2.02 5.41 -5.34
N SER A 102 3.21 5.95 -5.61
CA SER A 102 3.39 7.04 -6.57
C SER A 102 2.61 6.82 -7.87
N GLY A 103 2.39 5.56 -8.27
CA GLY A 103 1.56 5.18 -9.42
C GLY A 103 0.09 5.60 -9.31
N THR A 104 -0.54 5.52 -8.13
CA THR A 104 -1.93 5.98 -7.96
C THR A 104 -2.03 7.50 -8.06
N GLU A 105 -1.06 8.21 -7.50
CA GLU A 105 -1.00 9.67 -7.62
C GLU A 105 -0.77 10.10 -9.07
N GLN A 106 0.22 9.50 -9.74
CA GLN A 106 0.53 9.75 -11.14
C GLN A 106 -0.64 9.42 -12.08
N PHE A 107 -1.35 8.32 -11.81
CA PHE A 107 -2.58 7.96 -12.52
C PHE A 107 -3.64 9.04 -12.34
N LEU A 108 -3.86 9.50 -11.10
CA LEU A 108 -4.87 10.51 -10.81
C LEU A 108 -4.53 11.84 -11.50
N ASP A 109 -3.27 12.26 -11.47
CA ASP A 109 -2.80 13.46 -12.18
C ASP A 109 -2.97 13.36 -13.70
N SER A 110 -2.64 12.20 -14.27
CA SER A 110 -2.83 11.93 -15.70
C SER A 110 -4.31 11.96 -16.07
N PHE A 111 -5.17 11.32 -15.25
CA PHE A 111 -6.61 11.29 -15.48
C PHE A 111 -7.24 12.68 -15.41
N ILE A 112 -6.87 13.50 -14.43
CA ILE A 112 -7.37 14.88 -14.29
C ILE A 112 -6.94 15.70 -15.49
N THR A 113 -5.65 15.65 -15.86
CA THR A 113 -5.11 16.38 -17.02
C THR A 113 -5.84 16.00 -18.30
N GLN A 114 -5.99 14.71 -18.57
CA GLN A 114 -6.68 14.22 -19.76
C GLN A 114 -8.17 14.56 -19.77
N SER A 115 -8.83 14.58 -18.61
CA SER A 115 -10.22 14.98 -18.48
C SER A 115 -10.41 16.46 -18.83
N ILE A 116 -9.53 17.34 -18.34
CA ILE A 116 -9.53 18.79 -18.65
C ILE A 116 -9.29 19.00 -20.15
N GLU A 117 -8.30 18.33 -20.74
CA GLU A 117 -8.00 18.44 -22.18
C GLU A 117 -9.18 18.01 -23.05
N ASN A 118 -9.81 16.87 -22.72
CA ASN A 118 -10.94 16.35 -23.48
C ASN A 118 -12.15 17.29 -23.41
N LYS A 119 -12.45 17.84 -22.22
CA LYS A 119 -13.53 18.81 -22.05
C LYS A 119 -13.25 20.12 -22.78
N THR A 120 -12.01 20.59 -22.76
CA THR A 120 -11.61 21.79 -23.51
C THR A 120 -11.86 21.60 -25.01
N LYS A 121 -11.43 20.46 -25.57
CA LYS A 121 -11.67 20.12 -26.99
C LYS A 121 -13.16 19.99 -27.31
N GLN A 122 -13.95 19.36 -26.45
CA GLN A 122 -15.41 19.26 -26.63
C GLN A 122 -16.07 20.65 -26.64
N ASN A 123 -15.70 21.52 -25.69
CA ASN A 123 -16.24 22.88 -25.62
C ASN A 123 -15.87 23.70 -26.87
N GLU A 124 -14.63 23.59 -27.36
CA GLU A 124 -14.23 24.23 -28.63
C GLU A 124 -15.05 23.75 -29.82
N GLN A 125 -15.36 22.45 -29.89
CA GLN A 125 -16.21 21.88 -30.94
C GLN A 125 -17.65 22.37 -30.82
N ALA A 126 -18.20 22.42 -29.61
CA ALA A 126 -19.55 22.92 -29.33
C ALA A 126 -19.70 24.40 -29.74
N ILE A 127 -18.68 25.23 -29.45
CA ILE A 127 -18.63 26.64 -29.89
C ILE A 127 -18.64 26.73 -31.42
N LYS A 128 -17.79 25.94 -32.10
CA LYS A 128 -17.74 25.91 -33.57
C LYS A 128 -19.05 25.44 -34.21
N ALA A 129 -19.75 24.52 -33.54
CA ALA A 129 -21.05 24.00 -33.98
C ALA A 129 -22.23 24.94 -33.66
N GLY A 130 -22.01 26.00 -32.87
CA GLY A 130 -23.08 26.92 -32.45
C GLY A 130 -24.02 26.33 -31.38
N CYS A 131 -23.53 25.37 -30.58
CA CYS A 131 -24.29 24.69 -29.51
C CYS A 131 -23.74 25.07 -28.12
N PRO A 132 -23.88 26.33 -27.67
CA PRO A 132 -23.35 26.79 -26.38
C PRO A 132 -23.94 26.07 -25.17
N GLU A 133 -25.13 25.47 -25.30
CA GLU A 133 -25.78 24.67 -24.27
C GLU A 133 -25.03 23.37 -23.92
N LEU A 134 -24.10 22.92 -24.77
CA LEU A 134 -23.27 21.74 -24.54
C LEU A 134 -21.95 22.04 -23.82
N ILE A 135 -21.67 23.32 -23.52
CA ILE A 135 -20.42 23.72 -22.86
C ILE A 135 -20.46 23.29 -21.39
N GLU A 136 -19.46 22.50 -20.98
CA GLU A 136 -19.29 22.08 -19.59
C GLU A 136 -18.17 22.84 -18.86
N ALA A 137 -18.22 22.87 -17.54
CA ALA A 137 -17.10 23.33 -16.72
C ALA A 137 -15.89 22.39 -16.89
N VAL A 138 -14.79 22.96 -17.38
CA VAL A 138 -13.58 22.21 -17.76
C VAL A 138 -12.89 21.57 -16.55
N THR A 139 -12.90 22.26 -15.42
CA THR A 139 -12.23 21.82 -14.18
C THR A 139 -13.02 20.77 -13.42
N ASP A 140 -14.31 20.58 -13.68
CA ASP A 140 -15.14 19.65 -12.91
C ASP A 140 -14.81 18.19 -13.29
N ILE A 141 -14.61 17.33 -12.29
CA ILE A 141 -14.36 15.90 -12.51
C ILE A 141 -15.59 15.08 -12.08
N ASP A 142 -16.07 14.21 -12.98
CA ASP A 142 -17.19 13.31 -12.68
C ASP A 142 -16.71 12.13 -11.82
N PRO A 143 -17.21 11.97 -10.59
CA PRO A 143 -16.80 10.88 -9.70
C PRO A 143 -17.10 9.49 -10.29
N LYS A 144 -18.13 9.35 -11.13
CA LYS A 144 -18.46 8.07 -11.77
C LYS A 144 -17.40 7.69 -12.81
N MET A 145 -16.96 8.65 -13.62
CA MET A 145 -15.90 8.43 -14.61
C MET A 145 -14.57 8.09 -13.93
N LEU A 146 -14.23 8.82 -12.86
CA LEU A 146 -13.05 8.52 -12.06
C LEU A 146 -13.11 7.11 -11.46
N LYS A 147 -14.27 6.71 -10.91
CA LYS A 147 -14.46 5.36 -10.37
C LYS A 147 -14.24 4.28 -11.43
N ILE A 148 -14.84 4.44 -12.61
CA ILE A 148 -14.68 3.48 -13.72
C ILE A 148 -13.20 3.40 -14.13
N ALA A 149 -12.52 4.54 -14.28
CA ALA A 149 -11.13 4.57 -14.67
C ALA A 149 -10.21 3.87 -13.64
N ILE A 150 -10.47 4.05 -12.35
CA ILE A 150 -9.75 3.35 -11.27
C ILE A 150 -10.01 1.84 -11.34
N GLU A 151 -11.26 1.42 -11.51
CA GLU A 151 -11.61 -0.01 -11.61
C GLU A 151 -10.95 -0.66 -12.82
N THR A 152 -10.94 0.01 -13.98
CA THR A 152 -10.22 -0.45 -15.17
C THR A 152 -8.73 -0.55 -14.92
N ALA A 153 -8.09 0.50 -14.38
CA ALA A 153 -6.66 0.50 -14.13
C ALA A 153 -6.23 -0.54 -13.08
N LYS A 154 -7.11 -0.88 -12.13
CA LYS A 154 -6.92 -2.02 -11.21
C LYS A 154 -6.99 -3.36 -11.93
N ASN A 155 -7.99 -3.56 -12.80
CA ASN A 155 -8.15 -4.80 -13.56
C ASN A 155 -6.98 -5.04 -14.53
N ASP A 156 -6.45 -3.97 -15.11
CA ASP A 156 -5.32 -4.00 -16.04
C ASP A 156 -3.96 -4.11 -15.33
N GLY A 157 -3.93 -4.08 -14.00
CA GLY A 157 -2.71 -4.19 -13.20
C GLY A 157 -1.87 -2.91 -13.10
N TYR A 158 -2.38 -1.77 -13.57
CA TYR A 158 -1.70 -0.46 -13.48
C TYR A 158 -1.80 0.18 -12.09
N LEU A 159 -2.86 -0.13 -11.34
CA LEU A 159 -3.05 0.36 -9.98
C LEU A 159 -3.04 -0.78 -8.98
N ASP A 160 -2.48 -0.52 -7.80
CA ASP A 160 -2.61 -1.45 -6.69
C ASP A 160 -4.10 -1.59 -6.32
N SER A 161 -4.52 -2.83 -6.09
CA SER A 161 -5.88 -3.25 -5.75
C SER A 161 -6.49 -2.47 -4.57
N ARG A 162 -5.67 -1.85 -3.73
CA ARG A 162 -6.04 -1.36 -2.39
C ARG A 162 -6.49 0.09 -2.29
N VAL A 163 -6.46 0.90 -3.36
CA VAL A 163 -6.89 2.32 -3.27
C VAL A 163 -8.30 2.41 -2.68
N THR A 164 -8.41 3.00 -1.48
CA THR A 164 -9.66 3.18 -0.74
C THR A 164 -10.35 4.50 -1.09
N VAL A 165 -11.65 4.60 -0.77
CA VAL A 165 -12.44 5.82 -1.00
C VAL A 165 -11.91 7.01 -0.19
N ASN A 166 -11.46 6.78 1.05
CA ASN A 166 -10.92 7.84 1.90
C ASN A 166 -9.60 8.37 1.37
N GLU A 167 -8.71 7.49 0.91
CA GLU A 167 -7.45 7.90 0.28
C GLU A 167 -7.70 8.71 -0.98
N LEU A 168 -8.55 8.22 -1.89
CA LEU A 168 -8.91 8.96 -3.10
C LEU A 168 -9.50 10.33 -2.77
N THR A 169 -10.35 10.40 -1.74
CA THR A 169 -10.93 11.66 -1.26
C THR A 169 -9.86 12.63 -0.78
N ASN A 170 -8.87 12.15 -0.03
CA ASN A 170 -7.77 12.97 0.45
C ASN A 170 -6.85 13.42 -0.70
N LEU A 171 -6.54 12.54 -1.66
CA LEU A 171 -5.75 12.87 -2.84
C LEU A 171 -6.40 13.95 -3.71
N MET A 172 -7.72 13.88 -3.89
CA MET A 172 -8.48 14.91 -4.58
C MET A 172 -8.45 16.24 -3.82
N LYS A 173 -8.67 16.22 -2.50
CA LYS A 173 -8.59 17.42 -1.65
C LYS A 173 -7.22 18.08 -1.68
N ASN A 174 -6.14 17.29 -1.65
CA ASN A 174 -4.77 17.79 -1.74
C ASN A 174 -4.49 18.49 -3.08
N ARG A 175 -5.25 18.13 -4.13
CA ARG A 175 -5.22 18.77 -5.47
C ARG A 175 -6.19 19.96 -5.59
N GLY A 176 -6.77 20.41 -4.48
CA GLY A 176 -7.73 21.52 -4.45
C GLY A 176 -9.16 21.14 -4.83
N TYR A 177 -9.49 19.85 -4.93
CA TYR A 177 -10.84 19.41 -5.28
C TYR A 177 -11.71 19.14 -4.06
N ASN A 178 -12.96 19.61 -4.10
CA ASN A 178 -13.99 19.26 -3.13
C ASN A 178 -15.21 18.66 -3.80
N MET A 179 -15.79 17.65 -3.13
CA MET A 179 -17.03 17.05 -3.59
C MET A 179 -18.19 18.00 -3.30
N MET A 180 -18.90 18.41 -4.35
CA MET A 180 -20.07 19.29 -4.27
C MET A 180 -21.26 18.63 -4.96
N ASN A 181 -22.46 18.85 -4.42
CA ASN A 181 -23.69 18.50 -5.12
C ASN A 181 -24.15 19.71 -5.95
N VAL A 182 -24.25 19.53 -7.26
CA VAL A 182 -24.70 20.54 -8.20
C VAL A 182 -25.89 19.96 -8.96
N ASN A 183 -27.08 20.54 -8.76
CA ASN A 183 -28.32 20.12 -9.42
C ASN A 183 -28.60 18.61 -9.29
N GLY A 184 -28.34 18.03 -8.11
CA GLY A 184 -28.56 16.61 -7.84
C GLY A 184 -27.42 15.69 -8.32
N LYS A 185 -26.39 16.22 -8.98
CA LYS A 185 -25.19 15.49 -9.41
C LYS A 185 -24.02 15.81 -8.49
N ASN A 186 -23.35 14.77 -7.98
CA ASN A 186 -22.11 14.94 -7.23
C ASN A 186 -20.95 15.14 -8.21
N LEU A 187 -20.16 16.19 -8.00
CA LEU A 187 -19.01 16.56 -8.82
C LEU A 187 -17.83 16.91 -7.93
N TRP A 188 -16.63 16.54 -8.35
CA TRP A 188 -15.41 17.10 -7.81
C TRP A 188 -15.15 18.44 -8.45
N LYS A 189 -15.26 19.52 -7.67
CA LYS A 189 -15.02 20.89 -8.12
C LYS A 189 -13.68 21.39 -7.61
N GLN A 190 -12.90 21.98 -8.49
CA GLN A 190 -11.66 22.65 -8.12
C GLN A 190 -12.01 23.95 -7.38
N ILE A 191 -11.58 24.05 -6.13
CA ILE A 191 -11.67 25.28 -5.34
C ILE A 191 -10.32 25.99 -5.48
N ILE A 192 -10.35 27.18 -6.07
CA ILE A 192 -9.21 28.09 -6.21
C ILE A 192 -8.91 28.73 -4.85
#